data_AF-A0AA39L437-F1
#
_entry.id   AF-A0AA39L437-F1
#
_cell.length_a   1.000
_cell.length_b   1.000
_cell.length_c   1.000
_cell.angle_alpha   90.00
_cell.angle_beta   90.00
_cell.angle_gamma   90.00
#
_symmetry.space_group_name_H-M   'P 1'
#
loop_
_entity.id
_entity.type
_entity.pdbx_description
1 polymer ?
#
loop_
_entity_poly.entity_id
_entity_poly.type
_entity_poly.pdbx_seq_one_letter_code
_entity_poly.pdbx_strand_id
1 'polypeptide(L)'
;MAAPQLAIAKAALSASLFRADPISLSRPSVEDFFSLLDTATAQCSRPNVQKCRAWIVEHITPSNARATALGKYLVAFSKSLDNQEATKPSAKRKRLHILYILNDTLHHTVIKQDDKKLEQALQSFIPSLVANAASYRGCPKHARKVEDLVALWEEKAYVSPTLVARLRDALTGGVSGSEDQEPQTALGATSLKIAKDAPFLLPSHHGDTSTPWFDLPASTWLPHLTPNSTKPMLPDLIKPIQLSSGPATKSLTEAVQELLSDVERIFSKGKQHDFSGNDVQQTDTNQLGEMVLLDELTGNVIGGETYYGWSRRFCEKMKERRRKQKLGNGIVDPCTTAAASRTIMLETTLFQQQIGP
;
A
#
# COMPACT_ATOMS: atom_id res chain seq x y z
N MET A 1 2.64 -0.43 0.72
CA MET A 1 1.78 0.17 -0.34
C MET A 1 2.35 0.11 -1.77
N ALA A 2 3.63 -0.26 -2.01
CA ALA A 2 4.20 -0.21 -3.37
C ALA A 2 3.77 -1.33 -4.33
N ALA A 3 3.35 -2.50 -3.81
CA ALA A 3 2.94 -3.64 -4.63
C ALA A 3 1.71 -3.38 -5.54
N PRO A 4 0.59 -2.81 -5.04
CA PRO A 4 -0.56 -2.51 -5.91
C PRO A 4 -0.24 -1.42 -6.95
N GLN A 5 0.52 -0.38 -6.57
CA GLN A 5 0.92 0.68 -7.50
C GLN A 5 1.82 0.15 -8.63
N LEU A 6 2.72 -0.78 -8.32
CA LEU A 6 3.53 -1.44 -9.34
C LEU A 6 2.67 -2.24 -10.32
N ALA A 7 1.71 -3.01 -9.82
CA ALA A 7 0.82 -3.81 -10.67
C ALA A 7 -0.02 -2.92 -11.61
N ILE A 8 -0.58 -1.83 -11.08
CA ILE A 8 -1.34 -0.84 -11.86
C ILE A 8 -0.45 -0.20 -12.93
N ALA A 9 0.75 0.27 -12.55
CA ALA A 9 1.65 0.91 -13.51
C ALA A 9 2.16 -0.07 -14.58
N LYS A 10 2.40 -1.33 -14.22
CA LYS A 10 2.75 -2.41 -15.16
C LYS A 10 1.61 -2.67 -16.13
N ALA A 11 0.37 -2.73 -15.65
CA ALA A 11 -0.82 -2.92 -16.48
C ALA A 11 -1.02 -1.72 -17.43
N ALA A 12 -0.84 -0.49 -16.94
CA ALA A 12 -0.94 0.73 -17.75
C ALA A 12 0.12 0.78 -18.86
N LEU A 13 1.38 0.43 -18.56
CA LEU A 13 2.44 0.32 -19.57
C LEU A 13 2.14 -0.80 -20.57
N SER A 14 1.70 -1.97 -20.11
CA SER A 14 1.33 -3.07 -21.02
C SER A 14 0.19 -2.65 -21.95
N ALA A 15 -0.83 -1.98 -21.42
CA ALA A 15 -1.94 -1.47 -22.22
C ALA A 15 -1.50 -0.44 -23.26
N SER A 16 -0.54 0.45 -22.96
CA SER A 16 -0.02 1.41 -23.94
C SER A 16 0.82 0.74 -25.04
N LEU A 17 1.48 -0.38 -24.72
CA LEU A 17 2.25 -1.18 -25.68
C LEU A 17 1.35 -2.04 -26.59
N PHE A 18 0.17 -2.46 -26.11
CA PHE A 18 -0.82 -3.17 -26.93
C PHE A 18 -1.57 -2.26 -27.90
N ARG A 19 -1.61 -0.95 -27.65
CA ARG A 19 -2.19 0.02 -28.58
C ARG A 19 -1.34 0.11 -29.85
N ALA A 20 -2.00 0.29 -30.99
CA ALA A 20 -1.38 0.54 -32.28
C ALA A 20 -0.84 1.98 -32.38
N ASP A 21 0.14 2.30 -31.54
CA ASP A 21 0.81 3.61 -31.50
C ASP A 21 2.29 3.43 -31.11
N PRO A 22 3.24 3.34 -32.06
CA PRO A 22 3.05 3.34 -33.51
C PRO A 22 2.58 1.99 -34.09
N ILE A 23 2.99 0.88 -33.47
CA ILE A 23 2.66 -0.50 -33.88
C ILE A 23 2.33 -1.29 -32.62
N SER A 24 1.24 -2.05 -32.63
CA SER A 24 0.85 -2.89 -31.50
C SER A 24 1.87 -4.00 -31.27
N LEU A 25 2.22 -4.25 -30.01
CA LEU A 25 3.10 -5.35 -29.63
C LEU A 25 2.31 -6.57 -29.20
N SER A 26 2.90 -7.74 -29.40
CA SER A 26 2.35 -9.00 -28.88
C SER A 26 2.59 -9.12 -27.37
N ARG A 27 1.76 -9.90 -26.67
CA ARG A 27 1.97 -10.24 -25.25
C ARG A 27 3.40 -10.73 -24.93
N PRO A 28 3.98 -11.70 -25.66
CA PRO A 28 5.34 -12.16 -25.36
C PRO A 28 6.36 -11.03 -25.52
N SER A 29 6.26 -10.19 -26.56
CA SER A 29 7.18 -9.05 -26.73
C SER A 29 7.13 -8.06 -25.57
N VAL A 30 5.96 -7.86 -24.96
CA VAL A 30 5.78 -7.00 -23.78
C VAL A 30 6.33 -7.66 -22.51
N GLU A 31 6.14 -8.97 -22.35
CA GLU A 31 6.73 -9.75 -21.24
C GLU A 31 8.26 -9.80 -21.33
N ASP A 32 8.80 -9.91 -22.54
CA ASP A 32 10.24 -9.87 -22.82
C ASP A 32 10.87 -8.57 -22.29
N PHE A 33 10.21 -7.41 -22.45
CA PHE A 33 10.70 -6.15 -21.89
C PHE A 33 10.87 -6.21 -20.37
N PHE A 34 9.86 -6.71 -19.65
CA PHE A 34 9.93 -6.79 -18.19
C PHE A 34 11.06 -7.74 -17.76
N SER A 35 11.25 -8.86 -18.48
CA SER A 35 12.37 -9.77 -18.22
C SER A 35 13.73 -9.14 -18.49
N LEU A 36 13.86 -8.33 -19.55
CA LEU A 36 15.07 -7.58 -19.88
C LEU A 36 15.39 -6.55 -18.80
N LEU A 37 14.38 -5.82 -18.30
CA LEU A 37 14.54 -4.84 -17.23
C LEU A 37 14.95 -5.51 -15.91
N ASP A 38 14.29 -6.61 -15.53
CA ASP A 38 14.64 -7.39 -14.34
C ASP A 38 16.07 -7.94 -14.45
N THR A 39 16.46 -8.45 -15.62
CA THR A 39 17.82 -8.95 -15.87
C THR A 39 18.85 -7.83 -15.79
N ALA A 40 18.59 -6.67 -16.39
CA ALA A 40 19.50 -5.52 -16.37
C ALA A 40 19.65 -4.90 -14.97
N THR A 41 18.58 -4.92 -14.17
CA THR A 41 18.60 -4.39 -12.81
C THR A 41 19.18 -5.39 -11.81
N ALA A 42 19.01 -6.69 -12.01
CA ALA A 42 19.69 -7.74 -11.25
C ALA A 42 21.19 -7.81 -11.59
N GLN A 43 21.54 -7.70 -12.87
CA GLN A 43 22.91 -7.76 -13.35
C GLN A 43 23.18 -6.61 -14.32
N CYS A 44 23.67 -5.49 -13.77
CA CYS A 44 24.03 -4.32 -14.57
C CYS A 44 25.37 -4.55 -15.27
N SER A 45 25.29 -5.28 -16.39
CA SER A 45 26.37 -5.49 -17.33
C SER A 45 26.09 -4.70 -18.61
N ARG A 46 27.16 -4.33 -19.33
CA ARG A 46 27.06 -3.65 -20.63
C ARG A 46 26.07 -4.34 -21.60
N PRO A 47 26.12 -5.67 -21.84
CA PRO A 47 25.17 -6.29 -22.77
C PRO A 47 23.72 -6.24 -22.29
N ASN A 48 23.45 -6.37 -20.98
CA ASN A 48 22.07 -6.33 -20.47
C ASN A 48 21.48 -4.92 -20.58
N VAL A 49 22.25 -3.89 -20.22
CA VAL A 49 21.84 -2.49 -20.36
C VAL A 49 21.61 -2.15 -21.82
N GLN A 50 22.50 -2.57 -22.72
CA GLN A 50 22.37 -2.31 -24.16
C GLN A 50 21.13 -2.98 -24.77
N LYS A 51 20.83 -4.24 -24.40
CA LYS A 51 19.60 -4.94 -24.84
C LYS A 51 18.34 -4.21 -24.37
N CYS A 52 18.28 -3.86 -23.07
CA CYS A 52 17.15 -3.13 -22.52
C CYS A 52 16.99 -1.75 -23.18
N ARG A 53 18.09 -1.03 -23.39
CA ARG A 53 18.10 0.27 -24.07
C ARG A 53 17.65 0.17 -25.53
N ALA A 54 18.11 -0.85 -26.27
CA ALA A 54 17.71 -1.06 -27.66
C ALA A 54 16.20 -1.27 -27.76
N TRP A 55 15.64 -2.12 -26.89
CA TRP A 55 14.20 -2.37 -26.82
C TRP A 55 13.41 -1.08 -26.52
N ILE A 56 13.85 -0.28 -25.54
CA ILE A 56 13.20 1.00 -25.21
C ILE A 56 13.21 1.94 -26.41
N VAL A 57 14.34 2.07 -27.11
CA VAL A 57 14.44 2.99 -28.25
C VAL A 57 13.60 2.53 -29.44
N GLU A 58 13.49 1.23 -29.67
CA GLU A 58 12.69 0.69 -30.77
C GLU A 58 11.18 0.85 -30.53
N HIS A 59 10.71 0.57 -29.30
CA HIS A 59 9.29 0.38 -29.04
C HIS A 59 8.63 1.48 -28.20
N ILE A 60 9.40 2.25 -27.43
CA ILE A 60 8.88 3.28 -26.51
C ILE A 60 9.14 4.67 -27.05
N THR A 61 10.38 4.98 -27.45
CA THR A 61 10.77 6.31 -27.94
C THR A 61 9.85 6.90 -29.03
N PRO A 62 9.31 6.12 -30.00
CA PRO A 62 8.44 6.67 -31.03
C PRO A 62 7.12 7.27 -30.54
N SER A 63 6.61 6.87 -29.36
CA SER A 63 5.34 7.34 -28.81
C SER A 63 5.52 8.02 -27.44
N ASN A 64 5.08 9.27 -27.35
CA ASN A 64 5.12 10.04 -26.10
C ASN A 64 4.25 9.39 -25.01
N ALA A 65 3.10 8.82 -25.38
CA ALA A 65 2.23 8.11 -24.43
C ALA A 65 2.93 6.89 -23.82
N ARG A 66 3.68 6.13 -24.64
CA ARG A 66 4.50 5.00 -24.16
C ARG A 66 5.63 5.46 -23.26
N ALA A 67 6.33 6.54 -23.64
CA ALA A 67 7.40 7.13 -22.82
C ALA A 67 6.89 7.60 -21.45
N THR A 68 5.74 8.26 -21.41
CA THR A 68 5.08 8.69 -20.17
C THR A 68 4.68 7.49 -19.30
N ALA A 69 4.11 6.44 -19.90
CA ALA A 69 3.77 5.21 -19.19
C ALA A 69 5.02 4.49 -18.64
N LEU A 70 6.13 4.49 -19.39
CA LEU A 70 7.41 3.96 -18.92
C LEU A 70 7.91 4.73 -17.71
N GLY A 71 7.87 6.07 -17.75
CA GLY A 71 8.24 6.93 -16.62
C GLY A 71 7.45 6.61 -15.36
N LYS A 72 6.11 6.55 -15.46
CA LYS A 72 5.20 6.14 -14.37
C LYS A 72 5.58 4.75 -13.81
N TYR A 73 5.83 3.78 -14.69
CA TYR A 73 6.22 2.43 -14.30
C TYR A 73 7.59 2.37 -13.61
N LEU A 74 8.63 3.04 -14.14
CA LEU A 74 9.96 3.04 -13.54
C LEU A 74 9.95 3.66 -12.14
N VAL A 75 9.16 4.72 -11.91
CA VAL A 75 8.99 5.31 -10.57
C VAL A 75 8.37 4.30 -9.61
N ALA A 76 7.26 3.66 -10.00
CA ALA A 76 6.61 2.64 -9.18
C ALA A 76 7.53 1.43 -8.92
N PHE A 77 8.26 0.98 -9.95
CA PHE A 77 9.25 -0.09 -9.87
C PHE A 77 10.35 0.27 -8.87
N SER A 78 10.95 1.47 -8.97
CA SER A 78 12.01 1.90 -8.05
C SER A 78 11.55 1.93 -6.58
N LYS A 79 10.30 2.30 -6.31
CA LYS A 79 9.70 2.31 -4.96
C LYS A 79 9.43 0.90 -4.45
N SER A 80 9.04 -0.02 -5.33
CA SER A 80 8.75 -1.42 -4.95
C SER A 80 9.98 -2.21 -4.48
N LEU A 81 11.18 -1.79 -4.87
CA LEU A 81 12.43 -2.48 -4.55
C LEU A 81 12.73 -2.57 -3.05
N ASP A 82 12.20 -1.64 -2.24
CA ASP A 82 12.41 -1.66 -0.78
C ASP A 82 11.61 -2.79 -0.09
N ASN A 83 10.56 -3.29 -0.75
CA ASN A 83 9.71 -4.36 -0.23
C ASN A 83 10.14 -5.76 -0.66
N GLN A 84 11.14 -5.88 -1.54
CA GLN A 84 11.66 -7.18 -1.93
C GLN A 84 12.59 -7.71 -0.83
N GLU A 85 12.42 -8.98 -0.48
CA GLU A 85 13.31 -9.72 0.42
C GLU A 85 14.78 -9.58 -0.03
N ALA A 86 15.72 -9.91 0.86
CA ALA A 86 17.16 -9.71 0.72
C ALA A 86 17.79 -10.38 -0.52
N THR A 87 17.45 -9.87 -1.70
CA THR A 87 17.92 -10.29 -3.01
C THR A 87 19.18 -9.49 -3.33
N LYS A 88 20.18 -10.16 -3.89
CA LYS A 88 21.36 -9.50 -4.44
C LYS A 88 21.08 -9.17 -5.92
N PRO A 89 21.33 -7.94 -6.39
CA PRO A 89 21.91 -6.80 -5.69
C PRO A 89 20.88 -6.03 -4.84
N SER A 90 21.34 -5.29 -3.84
CA SER A 90 20.46 -4.54 -2.93
C SER A 90 19.59 -3.50 -3.65
N ALA A 91 18.45 -3.14 -3.06
CA ALA A 91 17.52 -2.13 -3.59
C ALA A 91 18.23 -0.83 -3.99
N LYS A 92 19.14 -0.34 -3.14
CA LYS A 92 20.02 0.81 -3.43
C LYS A 92 20.74 0.68 -4.77
N ARG A 93 21.34 -0.48 -5.02
CA ARG A 93 22.12 -0.72 -6.22
C ARG A 93 21.23 -0.92 -7.44
N LYS A 94 20.10 -1.61 -7.29
CA LYS A 94 19.06 -1.73 -8.35
C LYS A 94 18.54 -0.35 -8.79
N ARG A 95 18.31 0.59 -7.87
CA ARG A 95 17.90 1.97 -8.21
C ARG A 95 18.95 2.72 -9.04
N LEU A 96 20.23 2.53 -8.73
CA LEU A 96 21.31 3.08 -9.57
C LEU A 96 21.33 2.43 -10.96
N HIS A 97 21.07 1.12 -11.06
CA HIS A 97 21.01 0.43 -12.35
C HIS A 97 19.87 0.96 -13.24
N ILE A 98 18.72 1.33 -12.65
CA ILE A 98 17.62 2.00 -13.39
C ILE A 98 18.13 3.31 -14.00
N LEU A 99 18.88 4.12 -13.24
CA LEU A 99 19.46 5.37 -13.75
C LEU A 99 20.50 5.13 -14.86
N TYR A 100 21.26 4.04 -14.82
CA TYR A 100 22.18 3.68 -15.91
C TYR A 100 21.46 3.28 -17.20
N ILE A 101 20.34 2.56 -17.10
CA ILE A 101 19.50 2.26 -18.26
C ILE A 101 18.97 3.57 -18.86
N LEU A 102 18.46 4.47 -18.01
CA LEU A 102 17.98 5.79 -18.46
C LEU A 102 19.08 6.62 -19.11
N ASN A 103 20.28 6.66 -18.51
CA ASN A 103 21.43 7.34 -19.07
C ASN A 103 21.74 6.87 -20.50
N ASP A 104 21.82 5.55 -20.72
CA ASP A 104 22.10 5.00 -22.04
C ASP A 104 20.97 5.28 -23.04
N THR A 105 19.71 5.28 -22.60
CA THR A 105 18.57 5.63 -23.44
C THR A 105 18.53 7.12 -23.82
N LEU A 106 18.90 8.01 -22.90
CA LEU A 106 18.94 9.46 -23.16
C LEU A 106 20.14 9.82 -24.05
N HIS A 107 21.32 9.27 -23.77
CA HIS A 107 22.51 9.44 -24.62
C HIS A 107 22.21 8.97 -26.06
N HIS A 108 21.72 7.74 -26.15
CA HIS A 108 20.73 7.29 -27.13
C HIS A 108 20.08 8.32 -28.05
N THR A 109 18.93 8.77 -27.58
CA THR A 109 17.99 9.59 -28.33
C THR A 109 18.53 11.00 -28.55
N VAL A 110 19.13 11.63 -27.52
CA VAL A 110 19.53 13.04 -27.57
C VAL A 110 20.83 13.23 -28.36
N ILE A 111 21.86 12.40 -28.15
CA ILE A 111 23.16 12.62 -28.81
C ILE A 111 23.26 11.92 -30.16
N LYS A 112 22.73 10.71 -30.28
CA LYS A 112 22.87 9.93 -31.52
C LYS A 112 21.74 10.14 -32.51
N GLN A 113 20.53 10.45 -32.04
CA GLN A 113 19.36 10.65 -32.89
C GLN A 113 18.88 12.11 -32.94
N ASP A 114 19.44 13.00 -32.11
CA ASP A 114 18.99 14.38 -31.93
C ASP A 114 17.49 14.51 -31.63
N ASP A 115 16.91 13.51 -30.97
CA ASP A 115 15.50 13.48 -30.57
C ASP A 115 15.33 13.68 -29.05
N LYS A 116 14.72 14.81 -28.70
CA LYS A 116 14.44 15.22 -27.31
C LYS A 116 13.04 14.83 -26.83
N LYS A 117 12.19 14.19 -27.66
CA LYS A 117 10.82 13.80 -27.28
C LYS A 117 10.80 12.88 -26.07
N LEU A 118 11.75 11.94 -26.00
CA LEU A 118 11.88 11.03 -24.85
C LEU A 118 12.23 11.78 -23.57
N GLU A 119 13.15 12.75 -23.63
CA GLU A 119 13.51 13.58 -22.47
C GLU A 119 12.31 14.38 -21.98
N GLN A 120 11.59 15.05 -22.90
CA GLN A 120 10.40 15.83 -22.57
C GLN A 120 9.32 14.98 -21.90
N ALA A 121 9.05 13.79 -22.43
CA ALA A 121 8.07 12.86 -21.85
C ALA A 121 8.49 12.33 -20.46
N LEU A 122 9.80 12.18 -20.23
CA LEU A 122 10.34 11.68 -18.96
C LEU A 122 10.61 12.78 -17.92
N GLN A 123 10.55 14.05 -18.31
CA GLN A 123 11.02 15.19 -17.53
C GLN A 123 10.38 15.28 -16.13
N SER A 124 9.10 14.91 -15.98
CA SER A 124 8.37 14.92 -14.71
C SER A 124 8.72 13.73 -13.79
N PHE A 125 9.29 12.64 -14.33
CA PHE A 125 9.57 11.40 -13.59
C PHE A 125 11.02 11.28 -13.15
N ILE A 126 11.97 11.84 -13.91
CA ILE A 126 13.41 11.75 -13.63
C ILE A 126 13.76 12.29 -12.22
N PRO A 127 13.25 13.45 -11.75
CA PRO A 127 13.55 13.94 -10.40
C PRO A 127 13.13 12.96 -9.30
N SER A 128 11.96 12.31 -9.46
CA SER A 128 11.50 11.28 -8.52
C SER A 128 12.43 10.06 -8.48
N LEU A 129 12.95 9.63 -9.64
CA LEU A 129 13.89 8.52 -9.71
C LEU A 129 15.24 8.85 -9.08
N VAL A 130 15.74 10.07 -9.30
CA VAL A 130 16.97 10.56 -8.67
C VAL A 130 16.80 10.68 -7.16
N ALA A 131 15.68 11.24 -6.67
CA ALA A 131 15.38 11.30 -5.24
C ALA A 131 15.32 9.90 -4.60
N ASN A 132 14.67 8.93 -5.25
CA ASN A 132 14.62 7.54 -4.78
C ASN A 132 16.02 6.89 -4.74
N ALA A 133 16.90 7.22 -5.68
CA ALA A 133 18.28 6.75 -5.66
C ALA A 133 19.13 7.46 -4.59
N ALA A 134 18.86 8.73 -4.30
CA ALA A 134 19.58 9.55 -3.33
C ALA A 134 19.14 9.34 -1.86
N SER A 135 18.01 8.67 -1.63
CA SER A 135 17.43 8.50 -0.29
C SER A 135 18.28 7.73 0.73
N TYR A 136 19.34 7.05 0.29
CA TYR A 136 20.20 6.23 1.16
C TYR A 136 21.26 7.07 1.88
N ARG A 137 20.93 7.49 3.10
CA ARG A 137 21.86 8.20 4.01
C ARG A 137 23.05 7.29 4.41
N GLY A 138 24.21 7.89 4.67
CA GLY A 138 25.42 7.17 5.11
C GLY A 138 26.17 6.39 4.02
N CYS A 139 25.83 6.56 2.74
CA CYS A 139 26.46 5.87 1.61
C CYS A 139 27.17 6.87 0.66
N PRO A 140 28.32 7.48 1.02
CA PRO A 140 28.92 8.57 0.25
C PRO A 140 29.35 8.15 -1.17
N LYS A 141 29.85 6.92 -1.34
CA LYS A 141 30.19 6.39 -2.68
C LYS A 141 28.98 6.25 -3.60
N HIS A 142 27.79 6.01 -3.04
CA HIS A 142 26.56 5.90 -3.80
C HIS A 142 26.03 7.29 -4.17
N ALA A 143 25.98 8.20 -3.20
CA ALA A 143 25.60 9.59 -3.44
C ALA A 143 26.44 10.24 -4.55
N ARG A 144 27.78 10.11 -4.46
CA ARG A 144 28.70 10.60 -5.50
C ARG A 144 28.37 10.05 -6.89
N LYS A 145 28.05 8.76 -7.03
CA LYS A 145 27.69 8.19 -8.33
C LYS A 145 26.40 8.79 -8.92
N VAL A 146 25.44 9.15 -8.08
CA VAL A 146 24.20 9.80 -8.55
C VAL A 146 24.49 11.26 -8.90
N GLU A 147 25.29 11.96 -8.11
CA GLU A 147 25.76 13.32 -8.39
C GLU A 147 26.57 13.38 -9.70
N ASP A 148 27.53 12.48 -9.90
CA ASP A 148 28.34 12.35 -11.12
C ASP A 148 27.46 12.11 -12.36
N LEU A 149 26.38 11.33 -12.23
CA LEU A 149 25.42 11.13 -13.32
C LEU A 149 24.67 12.42 -13.67
N VAL A 150 24.21 13.17 -12.67
CA VAL A 150 23.52 14.45 -12.90
C VAL A 150 24.48 15.47 -13.53
N ALA A 151 25.72 15.53 -13.06
CA ALA A 151 26.77 16.37 -13.64
C ALA A 151 27.06 15.99 -15.10
N LEU A 152 27.10 14.68 -15.42
CA LEU A 152 27.28 14.20 -16.80
C LEU A 152 26.10 14.60 -17.70
N TRP A 153 24.86 14.51 -17.20
CA TRP A 153 23.68 14.89 -17.97
C TRP A 153 23.63 16.40 -18.27
N GLU A 154 24.13 17.22 -17.36
CA GLU A 154 24.32 18.66 -17.57
C GLU A 154 25.45 18.94 -18.56
N GLU A 155 26.63 18.35 -18.37
CA GLU A 155 27.82 18.56 -19.23
C GLU A 155 27.51 18.20 -20.69
N LYS A 156 26.82 17.08 -20.90
CA LYS A 156 26.46 16.59 -22.24
C LYS A 156 25.11 17.11 -22.75
N ALA A 157 24.46 18.00 -22.00
CA ALA A 157 23.16 18.59 -22.34
C ALA A 157 22.07 17.56 -22.68
N TYR A 158 22.02 16.44 -21.96
CA TYR A 158 20.97 15.42 -22.12
C TYR A 158 19.61 15.95 -21.64
N VAL A 159 19.64 16.80 -20.63
CA VAL A 159 18.46 17.35 -19.96
C VAL A 159 18.50 18.87 -19.99
N SER A 160 17.33 19.49 -20.02
CA SER A 160 17.19 20.95 -19.97
C SER A 160 17.79 21.57 -18.68
N PRO A 161 18.34 22.80 -18.73
CA PRO A 161 18.90 23.47 -17.55
C PRO A 161 17.90 23.62 -16.39
N THR A 162 16.61 23.81 -16.72
CA THR A 162 15.52 23.86 -15.73
C THR A 162 15.30 22.52 -15.05
N LEU A 163 15.49 21.40 -15.77
CA LEU A 163 15.46 20.07 -15.18
C LEU A 163 16.69 19.84 -14.28
N VAL A 164 17.89 20.27 -14.69
CA VAL A 164 19.11 20.15 -13.86
C VAL A 164 18.91 20.77 -12.47
N ALA A 165 18.31 21.97 -12.39
CA ALA A 165 17.97 22.60 -11.11
C ALA A 165 17.11 21.68 -10.23
N ARG A 166 16.01 21.13 -10.80
CA ARG A 166 15.15 20.16 -10.10
C ARG A 166 15.87 18.88 -9.68
N LEU A 167 16.84 18.41 -10.46
CA LEU A 167 17.64 17.23 -10.11
C LEU A 167 18.58 17.52 -8.94
N ARG A 168 19.17 18.72 -8.88
CA ARG A 168 20.00 19.14 -7.74
C ARG A 168 19.18 19.29 -6.46
N ASP A 169 17.96 19.82 -6.55
CA ASP A 169 17.04 19.90 -5.40
C ASP A 169 16.61 18.50 -4.92
N ALA A 170 16.38 17.58 -5.86
CA ALA A 170 16.09 16.18 -5.56
C ALA A 170 17.26 15.44 -4.88
N LEU A 171 18.51 15.84 -5.14
CA LEU A 171 19.71 15.29 -4.51
C LEU A 171 19.89 15.76 -3.06
N THR A 172 19.60 17.04 -2.76
CA THR A 172 19.81 17.64 -1.43
C THR A 172 18.72 17.28 -0.43
N GLY A 173 17.55 16.85 -0.90
CA GLY A 173 16.52 16.23 -0.07
C GLY A 173 15.31 17.13 0.21
N GLY A 174 14.85 17.89 -0.80
CA GLY A 174 13.57 18.58 -0.73
C GLY A 174 12.66 18.17 -1.90
N VAL A 175 11.77 17.19 -1.70
CA VAL A 175 10.54 17.15 -2.50
C VAL A 175 9.64 18.28 -1.98
N SER A 176 9.87 19.50 -2.48
CA SER A 176 8.81 20.50 -2.60
C SER A 176 8.11 20.17 -3.91
N GLY A 177 6.98 19.46 -3.82
CA GLY A 177 6.14 19.18 -4.97
C GLY A 177 5.74 20.50 -5.63
N SER A 178 6.20 20.71 -6.86
CA SER A 178 5.58 21.64 -7.78
C SER A 178 4.74 20.82 -8.75
N GLU A 179 3.46 21.15 -8.73
CA GLU A 179 2.35 20.60 -9.50
C GLU A 179 2.59 20.76 -11.01
N ASP A 180 2.14 19.79 -11.81
CA ASP A 180 1.10 20.06 -12.81
C ASP A 180 0.54 18.78 -13.48
N GLN A 181 -0.78 18.64 -13.33
CA GLN A 181 -1.81 18.17 -14.26
C GLN A 181 -1.70 16.78 -14.94
N GLU A 182 -2.35 15.80 -14.31
CA GLU A 182 -3.40 14.97 -14.96
C GLU A 182 -4.46 14.62 -13.89
N PRO A 183 -5.77 14.62 -14.22
CA PRO A 183 -6.84 14.45 -13.25
C PRO A 183 -6.90 12.98 -12.81
N GLN A 184 -6.20 12.67 -11.74
CA GLN A 184 -6.35 11.40 -11.03
C GLN A 184 -6.68 11.72 -9.58
N THR A 185 -7.93 11.41 -9.26
CA THR A 185 -8.58 11.42 -7.96
C THR A 185 -7.59 11.04 -6.84
N ALA A 186 -7.03 12.06 -6.20
CA ALA A 186 -6.05 11.94 -5.14
C ALA A 186 -6.77 11.71 -3.81
N LEU A 187 -7.02 10.45 -3.49
CA LEU A 187 -7.33 10.01 -2.12
C LEU A 187 -6.22 9.05 -1.69
N GLY A 188 -5.30 9.53 -0.86
CA GLY A 188 -4.37 8.65 -0.16
C GLY A 188 -2.91 9.08 -0.28
N ALA A 189 -2.53 10.10 0.49
CA ALA A 189 -1.26 10.12 1.25
C ALA A 189 -1.00 11.50 1.89
N THR A 190 -1.50 12.58 1.29
CA THR A 190 -1.43 13.94 1.88
C THR A 190 -2.57 14.20 2.88
N SER A 191 -3.64 13.41 2.82
CA SER A 191 -4.79 13.54 3.73
C SER A 191 -4.49 13.15 5.18
N LEU A 192 -3.49 12.31 5.50
CA LEU A 192 -3.30 11.84 6.88
C LEU A 192 -2.63 12.85 7.82
N LYS A 193 -1.99 13.89 7.29
CA LYS A 193 -1.43 14.99 8.12
C LYS A 193 -2.25 16.27 8.07
N ILE A 194 -3.08 16.45 7.05
CA ILE A 194 -4.06 17.55 6.94
C ILE A 194 -5.42 17.18 7.58
N ALA A 195 -5.75 15.88 7.71
CA ALA A 195 -6.98 15.39 8.33
C ALA A 195 -6.85 15.06 9.82
N LYS A 196 -5.91 15.68 10.54
CA LYS A 196 -6.00 15.64 12.01
C LYS A 196 -7.15 16.52 12.52
N ASP A 197 -7.54 17.53 11.73
CA ASP A 197 -8.60 18.49 12.08
C ASP A 197 -9.76 18.57 11.05
N ALA A 198 -9.76 17.75 10.00
CA ALA A 198 -10.88 17.67 9.05
C ALA A 198 -11.85 16.54 9.46
N PRO A 199 -13.18 16.75 9.44
CA PRO A 199 -14.14 15.72 9.83
C PRO A 199 -14.03 14.51 8.89
N PHE A 200 -13.93 13.30 9.44
CA PHE A 200 -13.96 12.06 8.66
C PHE A 200 -15.29 11.99 7.91
N LEU A 201 -15.26 11.96 6.57
CA LEU A 201 -16.46 11.89 5.74
C LEU A 201 -16.74 10.45 5.35
N LEU A 202 -17.96 9.99 5.62
CA LEU A 202 -18.45 8.68 5.19
C LEU A 202 -18.93 8.73 3.73
N PRO A 203 -18.53 7.77 2.89
CA PRO A 203 -19.11 7.61 1.55
C PRO A 203 -20.58 7.19 1.65
N SER A 204 -21.35 7.39 0.58
CA SER A 204 -22.78 7.01 0.54
C SER A 204 -23.03 5.51 0.45
N HIS A 205 -22.07 4.74 -0.08
CA HIS A 205 -22.16 3.30 -0.24
C HIS A 205 -20.83 2.64 0.12
N HIS A 206 -20.91 1.44 0.68
CA HIS A 206 -19.78 0.59 1.02
C HIS A 206 -19.84 -0.70 0.20
N GLY A 207 -19.07 -0.74 -0.88
CA GLY A 207 -19.13 -1.76 -1.94
C GLY A 207 -19.60 -1.17 -3.27
N ASP A 208 -19.44 -1.94 -4.35
CA ASP A 208 -19.86 -1.56 -5.71
C ASP A 208 -21.11 -2.35 -6.09
N THR A 209 -22.12 -1.70 -6.66
CA THR A 209 -23.37 -2.35 -7.09
C THR A 209 -23.21 -3.20 -8.34
N SER A 210 -22.13 -3.00 -9.10
CA SER A 210 -21.85 -3.77 -10.32
C SER A 210 -21.08 -5.07 -10.06
N THR A 211 -20.55 -5.26 -8.85
CA THR A 211 -19.77 -6.46 -8.50
C THR A 211 -20.64 -7.56 -7.91
N PRO A 212 -20.33 -8.83 -8.23
CA PRO A 212 -21.03 -9.97 -7.66
C PRO A 212 -20.71 -10.14 -6.16
N TRP A 213 -21.60 -10.82 -5.43
CA TRP A 213 -21.54 -10.92 -3.96
C TRP A 213 -20.21 -11.43 -3.38
N PHE A 214 -19.50 -12.28 -4.12
CA PHE A 214 -18.24 -12.90 -3.68
C PHE A 214 -17.03 -11.96 -3.81
N ASP A 215 -17.14 -10.91 -4.62
CA ASP A 215 -16.11 -9.87 -4.78
C ASP A 215 -16.42 -8.60 -3.96
N LEU A 216 -17.54 -8.57 -3.24
CA LEU A 216 -17.87 -7.49 -2.33
C LEU A 216 -16.97 -7.52 -1.07
N PRO A 217 -16.72 -6.37 -0.43
CA PRO A 217 -15.96 -6.33 0.83
C PRO A 217 -16.58 -7.23 1.89
N ALA A 218 -15.77 -8.02 2.62
CA ALA A 218 -16.26 -8.99 3.61
C ALA A 218 -17.20 -8.40 4.68
N SER A 219 -17.09 -7.09 4.97
CA SER A 219 -17.99 -6.39 5.88
C SER A 219 -19.45 -6.34 5.39
N THR A 220 -19.73 -6.49 4.08
CA THR A 220 -21.11 -6.61 3.57
C THR A 220 -21.80 -7.87 4.06
N TRP A 221 -21.03 -8.84 4.58
CA TRP A 221 -21.56 -10.09 5.09
C TRP A 221 -22.04 -9.95 6.55
N LEU A 222 -21.51 -9.00 7.32
CA LEU A 222 -21.81 -8.81 8.74
C LEU A 222 -23.32 -8.72 9.05
N PRO A 223 -24.13 -7.93 8.32
CA PRO A 223 -25.57 -7.83 8.57
C PRO A 223 -26.32 -9.16 8.41
N HIS A 224 -25.77 -10.08 7.61
CA HIS A 224 -26.37 -11.39 7.35
C HIS A 224 -25.88 -12.48 8.31
N LEU A 225 -24.85 -12.19 9.11
CA LEU A 225 -24.36 -13.11 10.13
C LEU A 225 -25.31 -13.08 11.33
N THR A 226 -26.10 -14.14 11.48
CA THR A 226 -26.96 -14.32 12.64
C THR A 226 -26.18 -15.05 13.75
N PRO A 227 -26.04 -14.45 14.95
CA PRO A 227 -25.26 -15.05 16.02
C PRO A 227 -25.76 -16.45 16.38
N ASN A 228 -24.84 -17.43 16.37
CA ASN A 228 -25.10 -18.83 16.71
C ASN A 228 -26.14 -19.54 15.82
N SER A 229 -26.39 -19.03 14.62
CA SER A 229 -27.20 -19.74 13.63
C SER A 229 -26.33 -20.62 12.74
N THR A 230 -26.81 -21.82 12.44
CA THR A 230 -26.24 -22.68 11.39
C THR A 230 -26.88 -22.43 10.02
N LYS A 231 -27.78 -21.43 9.93
CA LYS A 231 -28.44 -21.09 8.67
C LYS A 231 -27.40 -20.61 7.66
N PRO A 232 -27.41 -21.13 6.42
CA PRO A 232 -26.55 -20.62 5.37
C PRO A 232 -26.94 -19.16 5.06
N MET A 233 -25.94 -18.34 4.76
CA MET A 233 -26.18 -17.00 4.23
C MET A 233 -26.74 -17.12 2.81
N LEU A 234 -27.69 -16.25 2.48
CA LEU A 234 -28.28 -16.19 1.14
C LEU A 234 -27.45 -15.22 0.30
N PRO A 235 -26.73 -15.68 -0.75
CA PRO A 235 -25.85 -14.82 -1.55
C PRO A 235 -26.57 -13.66 -2.21
N ASP A 236 -27.81 -13.86 -2.66
CA ASP A 236 -28.62 -12.86 -3.34
C ASP A 236 -28.97 -11.63 -2.46
N LEU A 237 -28.88 -11.80 -1.14
CA LEU A 237 -29.13 -10.73 -0.18
C LEU A 237 -27.88 -9.92 0.14
N ILE A 238 -26.69 -10.43 -0.17
CA ILE A 238 -25.42 -9.76 0.08
C ILE A 238 -25.23 -8.65 -0.97
N LYS A 239 -25.50 -7.42 -0.58
CA LYS A 239 -25.43 -6.22 -1.43
C LYS A 239 -24.55 -5.14 -0.78
N PRO A 240 -24.08 -4.13 -1.55
CA PRO A 240 -23.39 -2.98 -0.98
C PRO A 240 -24.20 -2.34 0.14
N ILE A 241 -23.52 -1.97 1.23
CA ILE A 241 -24.19 -1.35 2.39
C ILE A 241 -24.37 0.14 2.09
N GLN A 242 -25.59 0.64 2.21
CA GLN A 242 -25.86 2.06 2.14
C GLN A 242 -25.47 2.71 3.48
N LEU A 243 -24.64 3.75 3.39
CA LEU A 243 -24.19 4.52 4.54
C LEU A 243 -24.80 5.93 4.49
N SER A 244 -24.95 6.55 5.66
CA SER A 244 -25.36 7.95 5.77
C SER A 244 -24.20 8.85 5.35
N SER A 245 -24.21 9.29 4.09
CA SER A 245 -23.23 10.23 3.54
C SER A 245 -23.16 11.48 4.41
N GLY A 246 -21.98 11.77 4.98
CA GLY A 246 -21.80 12.89 5.90
C GLY A 246 -20.63 12.73 6.86
N PRO A 247 -20.47 13.65 7.83
CA PRO A 247 -19.46 13.52 8.86
C PRO A 247 -19.72 12.26 9.71
N ALA A 248 -18.67 11.49 9.96
CA ALA A 248 -18.72 10.31 10.79
C ALA A 248 -19.12 10.66 12.23
N THR A 249 -19.81 9.73 12.88
CA THR A 249 -20.12 9.81 14.31
C THR A 249 -18.85 9.80 15.15
N LYS A 250 -18.86 10.51 16.27
CA LYS A 250 -17.68 10.60 17.17
C LYS A 250 -17.17 9.23 17.61
N SER A 251 -18.09 8.32 17.96
CA SER A 251 -17.75 6.94 18.32
C SER A 251 -17.04 6.18 17.20
N LEU A 252 -17.46 6.36 15.95
CA LEU A 252 -16.82 5.73 14.80
C LEU A 252 -15.43 6.33 14.55
N THR A 253 -15.28 7.65 14.69
CA THR A 253 -13.98 8.30 14.56
C THR A 253 -13.01 7.86 15.65
N GLU A 254 -13.48 7.73 16.89
CA GLU A 254 -12.69 7.23 18.02
C GLU A 254 -12.26 5.78 17.79
N ALA A 255 -13.18 4.89 17.39
CA ALA A 255 -12.85 3.50 17.09
C ALA A 255 -11.83 3.35 15.94
N VAL A 256 -11.92 4.18 14.89
CA VAL A 256 -10.94 4.19 13.80
C VAL A 256 -9.59 4.72 14.28
N GLN A 257 -9.57 5.76 15.11
CA GLN A 257 -8.33 6.29 15.68
C GLN A 257 -7.65 5.28 16.61
N GLU A 258 -8.42 4.57 17.43
CA GLU A 258 -7.96 3.46 18.28
C GLU A 258 -7.38 2.31 17.44
N LEU A 259 -8.08 1.90 16.38
CA LEU A 259 -7.55 0.88 15.47
C LEU A 259 -6.22 1.30 14.82
N LEU A 260 -6.11 2.57 14.40
CA LEU A 260 -4.87 3.08 13.80
C LEU A 260 -3.72 3.16 14.81
N SER A 261 -4.00 3.54 16.06
CA SER A 261 -2.99 3.56 17.12
C SER A 261 -2.52 2.15 17.49
N ASP A 262 -3.42 1.17 17.48
CA ASP A 262 -3.09 -0.24 17.68
C ASP A 262 -2.22 -0.81 16.56
N VAL A 263 -2.55 -0.51 15.31
CA VAL A 263 -1.72 -0.88 14.15
C VAL A 263 -0.34 -0.24 14.26
N GLU A 264 -0.27 1.05 14.59
CA GLU A 264 1.01 1.73 14.79
C GLU A 264 1.82 1.09 15.93
N ARG A 265 1.18 0.72 17.05
CA ARG A 265 1.80 -0.01 18.16
C ARG A 265 2.37 -1.36 17.72
N ILE A 266 1.64 -2.14 16.92
CA ILE A 266 2.07 -3.47 16.45
C ILE A 266 3.26 -3.37 15.49
N PHE A 267 3.23 -2.42 14.55
CA PHE A 267 4.25 -2.31 13.50
C PHE A 267 5.44 -1.43 13.86
N SER A 268 5.40 -0.72 14.99
CA SER A 268 6.54 0.02 15.56
C SER A 268 7.59 -0.94 16.13
N LYS A 269 8.28 -1.68 15.26
CA LYS A 269 9.42 -2.53 15.65
C LYS A 269 10.52 -1.67 16.30
N GLY A 270 10.82 -1.95 17.58
CA GLY A 270 12.17 -1.73 18.12
C GLY A 270 12.40 -0.53 19.04
N LYS A 271 11.38 0.09 19.63
CA LYS A 271 11.60 0.76 20.92
C LYS A 271 11.21 -0.24 22.00
N GLN A 272 12.22 -0.84 22.65
CA GLN A 272 12.01 -1.27 24.02
C GLN A 272 11.38 -0.08 24.75
N HIS A 273 10.32 -0.33 25.52
CA HIS A 273 9.75 0.67 26.41
C HIS A 273 10.81 1.03 27.47
N ASP A 274 11.77 1.87 27.11
CA ASP A 274 12.38 2.79 28.04
C ASP A 274 11.31 3.85 28.31
N PHE A 275 10.42 3.56 29.26
CA PHE A 275 9.47 4.54 29.78
C PHE A 275 9.72 4.76 31.27
N SER A 276 10.75 5.57 31.52
CA SER A 276 10.61 6.69 32.43
C SER A 276 9.48 7.58 31.88
N GLY A 277 8.41 7.73 32.66
CA GLY A 277 7.32 8.66 32.34
C GLY A 277 5.96 8.07 32.67
N ASN A 278 5.50 8.40 33.88
CA ASN A 278 4.18 8.21 34.47
C ASN A 278 3.03 7.98 33.46
N ASP A 279 2.21 6.98 33.79
CA ASP A 279 0.88 6.65 33.23
C ASP A 279 0.84 5.49 32.19
N VAL A 280 1.39 4.33 32.55
CA VAL A 280 1.35 3.13 31.70
C VAL A 280 0.91 1.91 32.50
N GLN A 281 -0.35 1.50 32.29
CA GLN A 281 -0.85 0.17 32.62
C GLN A 281 0.15 -0.87 32.13
N GLN A 282 0.76 -1.61 33.06
CA GLN A 282 1.88 -2.51 32.77
C GLN A 282 1.44 -3.58 31.76
N THR A 283 1.93 -3.47 30.52
CA THR A 283 1.74 -4.48 29.49
C THR A 283 2.88 -5.48 29.59
N ASP A 284 2.57 -6.72 30.02
CA ASP A 284 3.54 -7.80 30.13
C ASP A 284 3.34 -8.79 28.97
N THR A 285 4.42 -9.44 28.55
CA THR A 285 4.37 -10.48 27.52
C THR A 285 4.38 -11.83 28.20
N ASN A 286 3.29 -12.59 28.08
CA ASN A 286 3.21 -13.90 28.73
C ASN A 286 4.12 -14.93 28.03
N GLN A 287 4.25 -16.11 28.64
CA GLN A 287 5.10 -17.21 28.12
C GLN A 287 4.69 -17.71 26.72
N LEU A 288 3.51 -17.32 26.23
CA LEU A 288 2.99 -17.64 24.90
C LEU A 288 3.16 -16.48 23.91
N GLY A 289 3.81 -15.38 24.31
CA GLY A 289 4.04 -14.21 23.47
C GLY A 289 2.83 -13.29 23.32
N GLU A 290 1.78 -13.46 24.13
CA GLU A 290 0.61 -12.59 24.13
C GLU A 290 0.87 -11.35 24.97
N MET A 291 0.41 -10.19 24.49
CA MET A 291 0.44 -8.95 25.25
C MET A 291 -0.73 -8.92 26.23
N VAL A 292 -0.40 -8.82 27.51
CA VAL A 292 -1.34 -8.94 28.62
C VAL A 292 -1.35 -7.65 29.44
N LEU A 293 -2.55 -7.16 29.76
CA LEU A 293 -2.77 -6.04 30.66
C LEU A 293 -2.87 -6.58 32.09
N LEU A 294 -1.94 -6.18 32.96
CA LEU A 294 -1.92 -6.56 34.37
C LEU A 294 -2.58 -5.50 35.26
N ASP A 295 -3.26 -5.95 36.32
CA ASP A 295 -3.72 -5.10 37.41
C ASP A 295 -2.54 -4.69 38.29
N GLU A 296 -2.37 -3.40 38.52
CA GLU A 296 -1.25 -2.84 39.30
C GLU A 296 -1.28 -3.30 40.76
N LEU A 297 -2.47 -3.57 41.31
CA LEU A 297 -2.64 -3.94 42.71
C LEU A 297 -2.64 -5.46 42.96
N THR A 298 -3.17 -6.25 42.03
CA THR A 298 -3.29 -7.71 42.22
C THR A 298 -2.35 -8.54 41.37
N GLY A 299 -1.68 -7.95 40.38
CA GLY A 299 -0.86 -8.69 39.40
C GLY A 299 -1.68 -9.66 38.54
N ASN A 300 -3.02 -9.59 38.63
CA ASN A 300 -3.90 -10.43 37.84
C ASN A 300 -4.01 -9.89 36.42
N VAL A 301 -4.23 -10.81 35.49
CA VAL A 301 -4.47 -10.47 34.09
C VAL A 301 -5.88 -9.89 33.93
N ILE A 302 -6.00 -8.59 33.70
CA ILE A 302 -7.27 -7.90 33.43
C ILE A 302 -7.69 -8.06 31.97
N GLY A 303 -6.72 -8.05 31.05
CA GLY A 303 -7.01 -7.96 29.62
C GLY A 303 -5.88 -8.44 28.73
N GLY A 304 -6.14 -8.44 27.43
CA GLY A 304 -5.20 -8.89 26.42
C GLY A 304 -5.90 -9.57 25.26
N GLU A 305 -5.29 -9.42 24.10
CA GLU A 305 -5.71 -10.07 22.86
C GLU A 305 -4.66 -11.10 22.47
N THR A 306 -5.15 -12.28 22.09
CA THR A 306 -4.27 -13.34 21.59
C THR A 306 -3.80 -13.01 20.18
N TYR A 307 -2.72 -13.64 19.72
CA TYR A 307 -2.19 -13.49 18.36
C TYR A 307 -3.25 -13.67 17.26
N TYR A 308 -4.29 -14.48 17.53
CA TYR A 308 -5.39 -14.74 16.58
C TYR A 308 -6.53 -13.72 16.68
N GLY A 309 -6.37 -12.64 17.45
CA GLY A 309 -7.36 -11.57 17.63
C GLY A 309 -8.50 -11.92 18.58
N TRP A 310 -8.34 -12.95 19.42
CA TRP A 310 -9.39 -13.33 20.39
C TRP A 310 -9.15 -12.60 21.70
N SER A 311 -10.14 -11.82 22.13
CA SER A 311 -10.09 -11.18 23.45
C SER A 311 -10.32 -12.21 24.57
N ARG A 312 -9.71 -11.99 25.74
CA ARG A 312 -9.93 -12.86 26.91
C ARG A 312 -11.40 -13.00 27.29
N ARG A 313 -12.14 -11.89 27.28
CA ARG A 313 -13.60 -11.87 27.53
C ARG A 313 -14.36 -12.76 26.57
N PHE A 314 -13.96 -12.80 25.29
CA PHE A 314 -14.55 -13.70 24.31
C PHE A 314 -14.23 -15.17 24.65
N CYS A 315 -12.98 -15.49 24.95
CA CYS A 315 -12.55 -16.83 25.35
C CYS A 315 -13.29 -17.33 26.61
N GLU A 316 -13.47 -16.47 27.61
CA GLU A 316 -14.21 -16.76 28.84
C GLU A 316 -15.69 -17.03 28.54
N LYS A 317 -16.34 -16.16 27.77
CA LYS A 317 -17.73 -16.37 27.32
C LYS A 317 -17.90 -17.69 26.58
N MET A 318 -16.93 -18.07 25.73
CA MET A 318 -16.96 -19.36 25.02
C MET A 318 -16.78 -20.55 25.97
N LYS A 319 -15.88 -20.46 26.95
CA LYS A 319 -15.71 -21.48 27.99
C LYS A 319 -16.98 -21.64 28.85
N GLU A 320 -17.60 -20.54 29.26
CA GLU A 320 -18.86 -20.56 30.00
C GLU A 320 -19.98 -21.21 29.21
N ARG A 321 -20.12 -20.89 27.92
CA ARG A 321 -21.10 -21.53 27.02
C ARG A 321 -20.89 -23.04 26.95
N ARG A 322 -19.65 -23.48 26.75
CA ARG A 322 -19.32 -24.92 26.72
C ARG A 322 -19.65 -25.60 28.05
N ARG A 323 -19.42 -24.92 29.19
CA ARG A 323 -19.78 -25.42 30.52
C ARG A 323 -21.31 -25.54 30.67
N LYS A 324 -22.06 -24.52 30.22
CA LYS A 324 -23.54 -24.52 30.25
C LYS A 324 -24.14 -25.61 29.34
N GLN A 325 -23.58 -25.86 28.16
CA GLN A 325 -23.99 -26.97 27.30
C GLN A 325 -23.75 -28.34 27.94
N LYS A 326 -22.61 -28.52 28.64
CA LYS A 326 -22.33 -29.77 29.38
C LYS A 326 -23.28 -29.98 30.57
N LEU A 327 -23.69 -28.90 31.25
CA LEU A 327 -24.64 -28.96 32.37
C LEU A 327 -26.10 -29.11 31.91
N GLY A 328 -26.45 -28.63 30.71
CA GLY A 328 -27.81 -28.68 30.16
C GLY A 328 -28.18 -29.98 29.43
N ASN A 329 -27.23 -30.88 29.17
CA ASN A 329 -27.47 -32.16 28.51
C ASN A 329 -27.94 -33.29 29.45
N GLY A 330 -28.39 -32.96 30.67
CA GLY A 330 -28.83 -33.92 31.69
C GLY A 330 -30.31 -34.30 31.67
N ILE A 331 -31.17 -33.66 30.88
CA ILE A 331 -32.58 -34.05 30.74
C ILE A 331 -32.98 -33.92 29.27
N VAL A 332 -33.33 -35.06 28.67
CA VAL A 332 -33.88 -35.18 27.32
C VAL A 332 -35.39 -35.13 27.45
N ASP A 333 -36.06 -34.19 26.79
CA ASP A 333 -37.19 -34.46 25.89
C ASP A 333 -37.65 -33.21 25.12
N PRO A 334 -38.28 -33.38 23.94
CA PRO A 334 -38.30 -32.37 22.89
C PRO A 334 -39.56 -31.50 22.94
N CYS A 335 -39.45 -30.30 22.37
CA CYS A 335 -40.50 -29.32 22.08
C CYS A 335 -40.51 -28.09 23.00
N THR A 336 -40.20 -26.94 22.37
CA THR A 336 -40.53 -25.56 22.79
C THR A 336 -39.78 -24.97 23.98
N THR A 337 -38.93 -23.97 23.69
CA THR A 337 -38.69 -22.68 24.38
C THR A 337 -37.30 -22.18 23.97
N ALA A 338 -37.11 -21.22 23.07
CA ALA A 338 -37.61 -19.84 23.09
C ALA A 338 -37.48 -19.20 24.48
N ALA A 339 -36.26 -18.80 24.85
CA ALA A 339 -35.94 -17.59 25.61
C ALA A 339 -34.58 -17.71 26.31
N ALA A 340 -33.55 -17.07 25.75
CA ALA A 340 -32.47 -16.44 26.51
C ALA A 340 -31.49 -15.79 25.50
N SER A 341 -31.89 -14.66 24.92
CA SER A 341 -31.01 -13.86 24.06
C SER A 341 -31.25 -12.39 24.33
N ARG A 342 -30.56 -11.85 25.35
CA ARG A 342 -30.44 -10.41 25.60
C ARG A 342 -29.10 -10.09 26.25
N THR A 343 -27.97 -10.35 25.59
CA THR A 343 -26.68 -9.77 26.02
C THR A 343 -25.62 -9.72 24.92
N ILE A 344 -26.01 -9.42 23.68
CA ILE A 344 -25.07 -9.04 22.60
C ILE A 344 -25.64 -7.77 21.95
N MET A 345 -25.87 -6.74 22.77
CA MET A 345 -26.58 -5.51 22.39
C MET A 345 -25.91 -4.30 23.02
N LEU A 346 -24.58 -4.18 22.89
CA LEU A 346 -23.92 -2.91 23.23
C LEU A 346 -22.97 -2.41 22.13
N GLU A 347 -22.46 -3.25 21.23
CA GLU A 347 -21.60 -2.79 20.12
C GLU A 347 -22.26 -2.87 18.73
N THR A 348 -23.27 -3.74 18.53
CA THR A 348 -24.03 -3.83 17.27
C THR A 348 -25.15 -2.79 17.14
N THR A 349 -25.63 -2.25 18.26
CA THR A 349 -26.69 -1.23 18.26
C THR A 349 -26.24 0.12 17.72
N LEU A 350 -24.94 0.43 17.75
CA LEU A 350 -24.41 1.66 17.16
C LEU A 350 -24.36 1.60 15.62
N PHE A 351 -24.12 0.43 15.04
CA PHE A 351 -24.08 0.27 13.57
C PHE A 351 -25.48 0.28 12.95
N GLN A 352 -26.49 -0.21 13.66
CA GLN A 352 -27.88 -0.20 13.21
C GLN A 352 -28.58 1.16 13.32
N GLN A 353 -28.04 2.11 14.11
CA GLN A 353 -28.59 3.47 14.22
C GLN A 353 -28.19 4.42 13.07
N GLN A 354 -27.20 4.05 12.25
CA GLN A 354 -26.72 4.88 11.13
C GLN A 354 -27.17 4.40 9.75
N ILE A 355 -27.84 3.24 9.70
CA ILE A 355 -28.59 2.79 8.54
C ILE A 355 -30.01 3.32 8.79
N GLY A 356 -30.41 4.35 8.06
CA GLY A 356 -31.79 4.87 8.11
C GLY A 356 -32.81 3.77 7.79
N PRO A 357 -34.12 4.02 7.99
CA PRO A 357 -35.15 3.04 7.68
C PRO A 357 -35.05 2.49 6.25
#